data_AF-A0A8R1DX96-F1
#
_entry.id   AF-A0A8R1DX96-F1
#
_cell.length_a   1.000
_cell.length_b   1.000
_cell.length_c   1.000
_cell.angle_alpha   90.00
_cell.angle_beta   90.00
_cell.angle_gamma   90.00
#
_symmetry.space_group_name_H-M   'P 1'
#
loop_
_entity.id
_entity.type
_entity.pdbx_description
1 polymer ?
#
loop_
_entity_poly.entity_id
_entity_poly.type
_entity_poly.pdbx_seq_one_letter_code
_entity_poly.pdbx_strand_id
1 'polypeptide(L)'
;MKKSSKLCLILNLSCFTCILVIVGSIVAIYMFGLQASKPDPGFCTRKHAAQAMECAKKDDELGAAAASLNHTQLLLRPPKDYEPLAGLCHVTLECAREIKCRAIRNILNDISICGFIYYYTKEFSECANRLYDKRNEISCLGEIFNEKKRSAKEACAEWKSITPCVRQAIRNECEDRLGILQYKWEEKSKKANSIYCEEDRKITLGSHESD
;
A
#
# COMPACT_ATOMS: atom_id res chain seq x y z
N MET A 1 -25.02 32.71 -62.18
CA MET A 1 -23.82 31.98 -61.70
C MET A 1 -23.88 31.67 -60.18
N LYS A 2 -24.86 30.87 -59.69
CA LYS A 2 -24.99 30.54 -58.24
C LYS A 2 -25.01 29.04 -57.89
N LYS A 3 -25.13 28.13 -58.87
CA LYS A 3 -25.19 26.66 -58.64
C LYS A 3 -23.83 25.98 -58.55
N SER A 4 -22.82 26.47 -59.29
CA SER A 4 -21.49 25.84 -59.37
C SER A 4 -20.67 25.96 -58.07
N SER A 5 -20.76 27.10 -57.36
CA SER A 5 -20.07 27.32 -56.08
C SER A 5 -20.57 26.40 -54.95
N LYS A 6 -21.88 26.12 -54.88
CA LYS A 6 -22.46 25.21 -53.87
C LYS A 6 -22.02 23.76 -54.05
N LEU A 7 -21.90 23.30 -55.30
CA LEU A 7 -21.45 21.93 -55.60
C LEU A 7 -19.99 21.71 -55.21
N CYS A 8 -19.13 22.72 -55.45
CA CYS A 8 -17.70 22.67 -55.10
C CYS A 8 -17.50 22.70 -53.57
N LEU A 9 -18.35 23.44 -52.85
CA LEU A 9 -18.33 23.51 -51.39
C LEU A 9 -18.80 22.20 -50.74
N ILE A 10 -19.82 21.54 -51.31
CA ILE A 10 -20.31 20.23 -50.85
C ILE A 10 -19.26 19.13 -51.12
N LEU A 11 -18.59 19.15 -52.28
CA LEU A 11 -17.52 18.19 -52.60
C LEU A 11 -16.31 18.36 -51.67
N ASN A 12 -15.89 19.59 -51.37
CA ASN A 12 -14.81 19.85 -50.42
C ASN A 12 -15.17 19.42 -49.00
N LEU A 13 -16.41 19.69 -48.56
CA LEU A 13 -16.87 19.29 -47.23
C LEU A 13 -16.95 17.75 -47.10
N SER A 14 -17.43 17.07 -48.15
CA SER A 14 -17.45 15.61 -48.25
C SER A 14 -16.04 15.00 -48.25
N CYS A 15 -15.10 15.59 -48.97
CA CYS A 15 -13.73 15.10 -49.00
C CYS A 15 -13.06 15.28 -47.62
N PHE A 16 -13.29 16.42 -46.97
CA PHE A 16 -12.74 16.72 -45.65
C PHE A 16 -13.30 15.78 -44.57
N THR A 17 -14.60 15.48 -44.59
CA THR A 17 -15.19 14.51 -43.65
C THR A 17 -14.67 13.10 -43.89
N CYS A 18 -14.48 12.67 -45.14
CA CYS A 18 -13.87 11.38 -45.45
C CYS A 18 -12.44 11.27 -44.92
N ILE A 19 -11.62 12.32 -45.09
CA ILE A 19 -10.24 12.35 -44.57
C ILE A 19 -10.24 12.26 -43.04
N LEU A 20 -11.12 13.00 -42.35
CA LEU A 20 -11.22 12.94 -40.89
C LEU A 20 -11.64 11.56 -40.39
N VAL A 21 -12.57 10.88 -41.09
CA VAL A 21 -12.97 9.52 -40.73
C VAL A 21 -11.81 8.54 -40.93
N ILE A 22 -11.06 8.65 -42.02
CA ILE A 22 -9.89 7.77 -42.27
C ILE A 22 -8.82 8.00 -41.21
N VAL A 23 -8.45 9.26 -40.94
CA VAL A 23 -7.44 9.59 -39.91
C VAL A 23 -7.91 9.15 -38.53
N GLY A 24 -9.18 9.38 -38.18
CA GLY A 24 -9.77 8.92 -36.92
C GLY A 24 -9.74 7.39 -36.79
N SER A 25 -9.99 6.67 -37.89
CA SER A 25 -9.93 5.21 -37.93
C SER A 25 -8.51 4.69 -37.73
N ILE A 26 -7.52 5.30 -38.39
CA ILE A 26 -6.10 4.94 -38.23
C ILE A 26 -5.63 5.19 -36.80
N VAL A 27 -5.99 6.34 -36.21
CA VAL A 27 -5.68 6.66 -34.82
C VAL A 27 -6.35 5.67 -33.87
N ALA A 28 -7.61 5.32 -34.10
CA ALA A 28 -8.31 4.31 -33.31
C ALA A 28 -7.61 2.95 -33.40
N ILE A 29 -7.28 2.47 -34.60
CA ILE A 29 -6.56 1.21 -34.80
C ILE A 29 -5.19 1.24 -34.11
N TYR A 30 -4.45 2.35 -34.19
CA TYR A 30 -3.17 2.49 -33.50
C TYR A 30 -3.34 2.45 -31.98
N MET A 31 -4.35 3.13 -31.43
CA MET A 31 -4.67 3.13 -30.00
C MET A 31 -5.14 1.75 -29.51
N PHE A 32 -5.98 1.05 -30.28
CA PHE A 32 -6.42 -0.31 -29.97
C PHE A 32 -5.27 -1.33 -30.12
N GLY A 33 -4.40 -1.18 -31.11
CA GLY A 33 -3.19 -2.00 -31.28
C GLY A 33 -2.20 -1.81 -30.13
N LEU A 34 -2.03 -0.57 -29.64
CA LEU A 34 -1.27 -0.29 -28.42
C LEU A 34 -1.90 -0.94 -27.18
N GLN A 35 -3.23 -0.99 -27.08
CA GLN A 35 -3.90 -1.71 -26.00
C GLN A 35 -3.71 -3.23 -26.10
N ALA A 36 -3.75 -3.82 -27.30
CA ALA A 36 -3.56 -5.25 -27.52
C ALA A 36 -2.11 -5.73 -27.28
N SER A 37 -1.12 -4.84 -27.44
CA SER A 37 0.29 -5.13 -27.16
C SER A 37 0.65 -5.14 -25.67
N LYS A 38 -0.24 -4.65 -24.80
CA LYS A 38 -0.03 -4.74 -23.36
C LYS A 38 -0.46 -6.13 -22.91
N PRO A 39 0.43 -6.95 -22.31
CA PRO A 39 0.04 -8.23 -21.77
C PRO A 39 -1.10 -8.01 -20.77
N ASP A 40 -2.19 -8.75 -20.98
CA ASP A 40 -3.38 -8.72 -20.16
C ASP A 40 -2.97 -8.88 -18.67
N PRO A 41 -3.29 -7.92 -17.76
CA PRO A 41 -2.86 -7.96 -16.37
C PRO A 41 -3.38 -9.17 -15.56
N GLY A 42 -4.25 -9.99 -16.16
CA GLY A 42 -4.86 -11.18 -15.56
C GLY A 42 -4.18 -12.52 -15.83
N PHE A 43 -3.34 -12.67 -16.87
CA PHE A 43 -2.72 -13.97 -17.16
C PHE A 43 -1.45 -14.19 -16.32
N CYS A 44 -1.62 -14.92 -15.22
CA CYS A 44 -0.53 -15.34 -14.35
C CYS A 44 0.17 -16.56 -14.95
N THR A 45 1.50 -16.51 -15.06
CA THR A 45 2.30 -17.59 -15.64
C THR A 45 3.03 -18.35 -14.54
N ARG A 46 3.54 -19.55 -14.84
CA ARG A 46 4.44 -20.27 -13.91
C ARG A 46 5.68 -19.44 -13.54
N LYS A 47 6.17 -18.59 -14.45
CA LYS A 47 7.28 -17.67 -14.16
C LYS A 47 6.89 -16.62 -13.12
N HIS A 48 5.67 -16.06 -13.20
CA HIS A 48 5.15 -15.15 -12.18
C HIS A 48 5.01 -15.84 -10.82
N ALA A 49 4.57 -17.11 -10.80
CA ALA A 49 4.47 -17.88 -9.56
C ALA A 49 5.85 -18.18 -8.94
N ALA A 50 6.85 -18.57 -9.75
CA ALA A 50 8.21 -18.78 -9.27
C ALA A 50 8.83 -17.49 -8.71
N GLN A 51 8.62 -16.35 -9.38
CA GLN A 51 9.06 -15.05 -8.88
C GLN A 51 8.34 -14.66 -7.58
N ALA A 52 7.05 -14.97 -7.47
CA ALA A 52 6.29 -14.75 -6.23
C ALA A 52 6.85 -15.55 -5.05
N MET A 53 7.26 -16.80 -5.28
CA MET A 53 7.91 -17.62 -4.25
C MET A 53 9.24 -17.01 -3.78
N GLU A 54 10.04 -16.46 -4.70
CA GLU A 54 11.27 -15.74 -4.33
C GLU A 54 10.97 -14.48 -3.51
N CYS A 55 9.92 -13.73 -3.87
CA CYS A 55 9.49 -12.59 -3.08
C CYS A 55 8.93 -13.00 -1.70
N ALA A 56 8.23 -14.13 -1.63
CA ALA A 56 7.72 -14.67 -0.37
C ALA A 56 8.85 -15.05 0.59
N LYS A 57 9.96 -15.63 0.10
CA LYS A 57 11.15 -15.88 0.95
C LYS A 57 11.71 -14.60 1.57
N LYS A 58 11.75 -13.50 0.81
CA LYS A 58 12.19 -12.20 1.32
C LYS A 58 11.20 -11.62 2.34
N ASP A 59 9.91 -11.88 2.15
CA ASP A 59 8.87 -11.56 3.14
C ASP A 59 9.02 -12.39 4.42
N ASP A 60 9.39 -13.67 4.31
CA ASP A 60 9.71 -14.52 5.47
C ASP A 60 10.94 -13.99 6.24
N GLU A 61 11.99 -13.57 5.53
CA GLU A 61 13.17 -12.92 6.13
C GLU A 61 12.80 -11.62 6.86
N LEU A 62 11.94 -10.81 6.24
CA LEU A 62 11.37 -9.63 6.88
C LEU A 62 10.54 -10.00 8.12
N GLY A 63 9.72 -11.04 8.04
CA GLY A 63 8.92 -11.54 9.16
C GLY A 63 9.77 -12.02 10.33
N ALA A 64 10.87 -12.72 10.05
CA ALA A 64 11.85 -13.14 11.06
C ALA A 64 12.57 -11.93 11.69
N ALA A 65 12.98 -10.96 10.87
CA ALA A 65 13.60 -9.73 11.35
C ALA A 65 12.62 -8.90 12.19
N ALA A 66 11.35 -8.81 11.78
CA ALA A 66 10.30 -8.18 12.58
C ALA A 66 10.09 -8.90 13.90
N ALA A 67 10.00 -10.23 13.92
CA ALA A 67 9.87 -11.01 15.15
C ALA A 67 11.00 -10.73 16.16
N SER A 68 12.21 -10.41 15.70
CA SER A 68 13.34 -10.02 16.56
C SER A 68 13.10 -8.71 17.33
N LEU A 69 12.17 -7.86 16.88
CA LEU A 69 11.75 -6.65 17.59
C LEU A 69 10.84 -6.94 18.79
N ASN A 70 10.59 -8.20 19.15
CA ASN A 70 9.86 -8.59 20.37
C ASN A 70 8.56 -7.79 20.59
N HIS A 71 7.72 -7.83 19.57
CA HIS A 71 6.50 -7.04 19.43
C HIS A 71 5.49 -7.23 20.60
N THR A 72 5.55 -8.36 21.33
CA THR A 72 4.65 -8.61 22.47
C THR A 72 5.02 -7.83 23.74
N GLN A 73 6.28 -7.39 23.87
CA GLN A 73 6.73 -6.57 24.99
C GLN A 73 6.49 -5.08 24.74
N LEU A 74 6.65 -4.64 23.50
CA LEU A 74 6.47 -3.26 23.06
C LEU A 74 5.54 -3.25 21.86
N LEU A 75 4.37 -2.64 22.02
CA LEU A 75 3.40 -2.52 20.94
C LEU A 75 3.99 -1.70 19.78
N LEU A 76 4.74 -0.65 20.10
CA LEU A 76 5.46 0.16 19.14
C LEU A 76 6.84 0.53 19.67
N ARG A 77 7.83 0.53 18.78
CA ARG A 77 9.19 1.01 19.06
C ARG A 77 9.43 2.40 18.49
N PRO A 78 10.47 3.12 18.93
CA PRO A 78 10.88 4.34 18.25
C PRO A 78 11.29 4.05 16.79
N PRO A 79 11.11 5.01 15.86
CA PRO A 79 11.39 4.84 14.43
C PRO A 79 12.74 4.24 14.09
N LYS A 80 13.80 4.63 14.82
CA LYS A 80 15.17 4.14 14.59
C LYS A 80 15.29 2.62 14.68
N ASP A 81 14.46 1.96 15.49
CA ASP A 81 14.50 0.51 15.67
C ASP A 81 13.88 -0.22 14.46
N TYR A 82 13.09 0.47 13.64
CA TYR A 82 12.49 -0.05 12.42
C TYR A 82 13.32 0.25 11.16
N GLU A 83 14.35 1.11 11.22
CA GLU A 83 15.23 1.43 10.08
C GLU A 83 15.84 0.19 9.41
N PRO A 84 16.35 -0.84 10.15
CA PRO A 84 16.85 -2.06 9.53
C PRO A 84 15.78 -2.82 8.73
N LEU A 85 14.52 -2.77 9.18
CA LEU A 85 13.41 -3.39 8.47
C LEU A 85 12.98 -2.60 7.24
N ALA A 86 13.16 -1.27 7.24
CA ALA A 86 12.83 -0.44 6.08
C ALA A 86 13.64 -0.84 4.84
N GLY A 87 14.91 -1.23 5.02
CA GLY A 87 15.76 -1.76 3.95
C GLY A 87 15.23 -3.08 3.38
N LEU A 88 14.92 -4.06 4.25
CA LEU A 88 14.32 -5.34 3.84
C LEU A 88 12.99 -5.12 3.12
N CYS A 89 12.17 -4.20 3.64
CA CYS A 89 10.92 -3.82 3.02
C CYS A 89 11.04 -3.22 1.63
N HIS A 90 12.07 -2.41 1.39
CA HIS A 90 12.36 -1.91 0.05
C HIS A 90 12.64 -3.07 -0.92
N VAL A 91 13.47 -4.03 -0.52
CA VAL A 91 13.82 -5.19 -1.33
C VAL A 91 12.60 -6.09 -1.61
N THR A 92 11.75 -6.33 -0.62
CA THR A 92 10.53 -7.14 -0.77
C THR A 92 9.50 -6.47 -1.68
N LEU A 93 9.27 -5.16 -1.51
CA LEU A 93 8.33 -4.40 -2.35
C LEU A 93 8.82 -4.29 -3.81
N GLU A 94 10.11 -4.05 -4.04
CA GLU A 94 10.67 -4.04 -5.39
C GLU A 94 10.52 -5.41 -6.07
N CYS A 95 10.76 -6.50 -5.35
CA CYS A 95 10.52 -7.85 -5.85
C CYS A 95 9.06 -8.04 -6.33
N ALA A 96 8.08 -7.62 -5.51
CA ALA A 96 6.68 -7.73 -5.86
C ALA A 96 6.26 -6.82 -7.04
N ARG A 97 6.90 -5.66 -7.21
CA ARG A 97 6.63 -4.72 -8.32
C ARG A 97 6.95 -5.29 -9.69
N GLU A 98 7.97 -6.12 -9.79
CA GLU A 98 8.38 -6.77 -11.05
C GLU A 98 7.36 -7.79 -11.55
N ILE A 99 6.47 -8.28 -10.68
CA ILE A 99 5.43 -9.25 -11.02
C ILE A 99 4.25 -8.52 -11.70
N LYS A 100 4.09 -8.74 -13.01
CA LYS A 100 3.04 -8.12 -13.82
C LYS A 100 1.64 -8.73 -13.61
N CYS A 101 1.54 -9.92 -13.04
CA CYS A 101 0.27 -10.55 -12.69
C CYS A 101 -0.38 -9.84 -11.50
N ARG A 102 -1.56 -9.25 -11.71
CA ARG A 102 -2.26 -8.46 -10.69
C ARG A 102 -2.68 -9.29 -9.47
N ALA A 103 -3.17 -10.50 -9.67
CA ALA A 103 -3.65 -11.35 -8.58
C ALA A 103 -2.54 -11.68 -7.58
N ILE A 104 -1.40 -12.17 -8.07
CA ILE A 104 -0.21 -12.46 -7.25
C ILE A 104 0.32 -11.21 -6.57
N ARG A 105 0.42 -10.09 -7.31
CA ARG A 105 0.92 -8.83 -6.75
C ARG A 105 0.03 -8.29 -5.62
N ASN A 106 -1.28 -8.45 -5.73
CA ASN A 106 -2.21 -8.03 -4.67
C ASN A 106 -2.01 -8.86 -3.40
N ILE A 107 -1.88 -10.18 -3.52
CA ILE A 107 -1.59 -11.08 -2.38
C ILE A 107 -0.31 -10.62 -1.66
N LEU A 108 0.78 -10.39 -2.39
CA LEU A 108 2.05 -9.95 -1.81
C LEU A 108 1.96 -8.57 -1.14
N ASN A 109 1.20 -7.62 -1.73
CA ASN A 109 1.02 -6.28 -1.18
C ASN A 109 0.11 -6.24 0.06
N ASP A 110 -0.81 -7.20 0.19
CA ASP A 110 -1.74 -7.27 1.31
C ASP A 110 -1.09 -7.85 2.55
N ILE A 111 -0.14 -8.77 2.40
CA ILE A 111 0.57 -9.41 3.51
C ILE A 111 1.63 -8.49 4.14
N SER A 112 2.25 -7.60 3.35
CA SER A 112 3.47 -6.93 3.81
C SER A 112 3.20 -5.76 4.78
N ILE A 113 3.82 -5.84 5.97
CA ILE A 113 3.95 -4.77 6.97
C ILE A 113 4.69 -3.52 6.44
N CYS A 114 5.35 -3.61 5.29
CA CYS A 114 6.25 -2.57 4.79
C CYS A 114 5.61 -1.22 4.55
N GLY A 115 4.31 -1.18 4.21
CA GLY A 115 3.59 0.08 4.09
C GLY A 115 3.58 0.88 5.40
N PHE A 116 3.50 0.18 6.54
CA PHE A 116 3.62 0.79 7.85
C PHE A 116 5.05 1.20 8.16
N ILE A 117 6.02 0.29 8.00
CA ILE A 117 7.42 0.55 8.36
C ILE A 117 7.98 1.74 7.57
N TYR A 118 7.72 1.79 6.26
CA TYR A 118 8.19 2.88 5.41
C TYR A 118 7.59 4.23 5.84
N TYR A 119 6.27 4.25 6.06
CA TYR A 119 5.60 5.44 6.57
C TYR A 119 6.17 5.89 7.92
N TYR A 120 6.31 4.94 8.86
CA TYR A 120 6.73 5.18 10.24
C TYR A 120 8.18 5.67 10.35
N THR A 121 9.08 5.14 9.51
CA THR A 121 10.50 5.49 9.50
C THR A 121 10.83 6.70 8.64
N LYS A 122 9.94 7.12 7.74
CA LYS A 122 10.15 8.27 6.84
C LYS A 122 9.15 9.38 7.13
N GLU A 123 8.02 9.40 6.41
CA GLU A 123 7.03 10.49 6.43
C GLU A 123 6.51 10.84 7.84
N PHE A 124 6.42 9.85 8.73
CA PHE A 124 5.88 10.02 10.07
C PHE A 124 6.95 10.02 11.17
N SER A 125 8.23 9.86 10.82
CA SER A 125 9.32 9.66 11.78
C SER A 125 9.45 10.78 12.82
N GLU A 126 9.32 12.03 12.39
CA GLU A 126 9.41 13.19 13.28
C GLU A 126 8.25 13.21 14.28
N CYS A 127 7.02 12.96 13.81
CA CYS A 127 5.86 12.82 14.68
C CYS A 127 6.00 11.63 15.64
N ALA A 128 6.44 10.48 15.15
CA ALA A 128 6.66 9.30 15.96
C ALA A 128 7.69 9.53 17.08
N ASN A 129 8.78 10.26 16.80
CA ASN A 129 9.76 10.65 17.81
C ASN A 129 9.13 11.59 18.85
N ARG A 130 8.36 12.60 18.43
CA ARG A 130 7.63 13.48 19.36
C ARG A 130 6.70 12.69 20.29
N LEU A 131 5.91 11.77 19.74
CA LEU A 131 5.02 10.91 20.52
C LEU A 131 5.80 10.01 21.49
N TYR A 132 6.95 9.48 21.05
CA TYR A 132 7.81 8.69 21.93
C TYR A 132 8.35 9.52 23.10
N ASP A 133 8.74 10.77 22.87
CA ASP A 133 9.21 11.66 23.94
C ASP A 133 8.10 11.99 24.95
N LYS A 134 6.85 12.07 24.48
CA LYS A 134 5.65 12.27 25.31
C LYS A 134 5.13 11.03 26.03
N ARG A 135 5.78 9.85 25.88
CA ARG A 135 5.29 8.58 26.46
C ARG A 135 5.07 8.59 27.97
N ASN A 136 5.80 9.42 28.71
CA ASN A 136 5.66 9.53 30.18
C ASN A 136 4.61 10.58 30.60
N GLU A 137 4.22 11.48 29.69
CA GLU A 137 3.24 12.55 29.94
C GLU A 137 1.82 12.10 29.55
N ILE A 138 1.72 11.34 28.46
CA ILE A 138 0.45 10.87 27.91
C ILE A 138 0.32 9.37 28.19
N SER A 139 -0.56 9.00 29.11
CA SER A 139 -0.76 7.62 29.58
C SER A 139 -0.88 6.60 28.45
N CYS A 140 -1.63 6.91 27.40
CA CYS A 140 -1.81 5.97 26.29
C CYS A 140 -0.59 5.78 25.40
N LEU A 141 0.30 6.78 25.32
CA LEU A 141 1.59 6.62 24.66
C LEU A 141 2.51 5.75 25.52
N GLY A 142 2.39 5.83 26.85
CA GLY A 142 3.06 4.93 27.79
C GLY A 142 2.71 3.47 27.55
N GLU A 143 1.42 3.12 27.43
CA GLU A 143 1.00 1.73 27.14
C GLU A 143 1.56 1.20 25.80
N ILE A 144 1.76 2.07 24.82
CA ILE A 144 2.28 1.68 23.49
C ILE A 144 3.80 1.53 23.46
N PHE A 145 4.51 2.46 24.08
CA PHE A 145 5.97 2.57 23.97
C PHE A 145 6.73 2.00 25.16
N ASN A 146 6.06 1.67 26.26
CA ASN A 146 6.71 1.08 27.43
C ASN A 146 6.60 -0.44 27.43
N GLU A 147 7.64 -1.07 27.98
CA GLU A 147 7.74 -2.51 28.02
C GLU A 147 6.71 -3.10 28.99
N LYS A 148 5.88 -4.02 28.50
CA LYS A 148 4.93 -4.78 29.30
C LYS A 148 4.73 -6.13 28.63
N LYS A 149 4.93 -7.20 29.41
CA LYS A 149 4.79 -8.57 28.91
C LYS A 149 3.31 -8.85 28.63
N ARG A 150 3.01 -9.18 27.37
CA ARG A 150 1.66 -9.51 26.89
C ARG A 150 1.73 -10.78 26.04
N SER A 151 0.63 -11.51 25.99
CA SER A 151 0.36 -12.45 24.90
C SER A 151 0.00 -11.69 23.62
N ALA A 152 0.05 -12.36 22.46
CA ALA A 152 -0.37 -11.76 21.19
C ALA A 152 -1.83 -11.28 21.22
N LYS A 153 -2.72 -12.05 21.86
CA LYS A 153 -4.14 -11.71 22.03
C LYS A 153 -4.34 -10.45 22.89
N GLU A 154 -3.59 -10.32 23.98
CA GLU A 154 -3.63 -9.12 24.83
C GLU A 154 -3.06 -7.91 24.08
N ALA A 155 -1.94 -8.06 23.39
CA ALA A 155 -1.35 -7.00 22.57
C ALA A 155 -2.32 -6.49 21.49
N CYS A 156 -3.01 -7.42 20.82
CA CYS A 156 -4.05 -7.11 19.83
C CYS A 156 -5.22 -6.32 20.43
N ALA A 157 -5.76 -6.77 21.56
CA ALA A 157 -6.86 -6.10 22.25
C ALA A 157 -6.45 -4.71 22.75
N GLU A 158 -5.25 -4.59 23.30
CA GLU A 158 -4.71 -3.35 23.81
C GLU A 158 -4.50 -2.33 22.67
N TRP A 159 -3.89 -2.75 21.55
CA TRP A 159 -3.74 -1.92 20.34
C TRP A 159 -5.08 -1.34 19.85
N LYS A 160 -6.10 -2.20 19.76
CA LYS A 160 -7.46 -1.79 19.34
C LYS A 160 -8.04 -0.78 20.34
N SER A 161 -7.92 -1.05 21.64
CA SER A 161 -8.47 -0.18 22.69
C SER A 161 -7.84 1.21 22.73
N ILE A 162 -6.54 1.29 22.41
CA ILE A 162 -5.75 2.51 22.61
C ILE A 162 -5.72 3.43 21.39
N THR A 163 -6.06 2.88 20.21
CA THR A 163 -6.07 3.59 18.93
C THR A 163 -6.75 4.97 18.99
N PRO A 164 -7.94 5.15 19.60
CA PRO A 164 -8.58 6.46 19.69
C PRO A 164 -7.75 7.50 20.46
N CYS A 165 -7.01 7.08 21.49
CA CYS A 165 -6.16 7.99 22.26
C CYS A 165 -4.90 8.40 21.48
N VAL A 166 -4.23 7.43 20.82
CA VAL A 166 -3.07 7.72 19.95
C VAL A 166 -3.44 8.70 18.87
N ARG A 167 -4.62 8.52 18.28
CA ARG A 167 -5.16 9.40 17.25
C ARG A 167 -5.27 10.85 17.72
N GLN A 168 -5.76 11.04 18.95
CA GLN A 168 -5.83 12.35 19.56
C GLN A 168 -4.44 12.91 19.86
N ALA A 169 -3.52 12.08 20.33
CA ALA A 169 -2.14 12.49 20.58
C ALA A 169 -1.42 12.91 19.29
N ILE A 170 -1.62 12.21 18.16
CA ILE A 170 -1.08 12.62 16.85
C ILE A 170 -1.58 14.01 16.48
N ARG A 171 -2.89 14.25 16.61
CA ARG A 171 -3.50 15.53 16.27
C ARG A 171 -2.94 16.68 17.11
N ASN A 172 -2.72 16.44 18.41
CA ASN A 172 -2.27 17.45 19.36
C ASN A 172 -0.76 17.72 19.25
N GLU A 173 0.05 16.66 19.14
CA GLU A 173 1.51 16.74 19.29
C GLU A 173 2.25 16.85 17.95
N CYS A 174 1.63 16.48 16.83
CA CYS A 174 2.30 16.42 15.53
C CYS A 174 1.89 17.52 14.55
N GLU A 175 1.32 18.62 15.05
CA GLU A 175 0.86 19.76 14.24
C GLU A 175 -0.07 19.36 13.08
N ASP A 176 -0.79 18.25 13.23
CA ASP A 176 -1.62 17.66 12.18
C ASP A 176 -2.97 18.39 12.05
N ARG A 177 -2.90 19.68 11.70
CA ARG A 177 -4.07 20.57 11.61
C ARG A 177 -5.11 20.09 10.61
N LEU A 178 -4.68 19.38 9.56
CA LEU A 178 -5.52 18.86 8.49
C LEU A 178 -5.90 17.38 8.70
N GLY A 179 -5.39 16.71 9.74
CA GLY A 179 -5.69 15.29 10.02
C GLY A 179 -5.05 14.30 9.04
N ILE A 180 -4.04 14.72 8.27
CA ILE A 180 -3.40 13.90 7.23
C ILE A 180 -2.54 12.80 7.85
N LEU A 181 -1.72 13.16 8.85
CA LEU A 181 -0.85 12.20 9.54
C LEU A 181 -1.67 11.19 10.33
N GLN A 182 -2.73 11.66 10.97
CA GLN A 182 -3.71 10.86 11.69
C GLN A 182 -4.39 9.85 10.77
N TYR A 183 -4.90 10.30 9.63
CA TYR A 183 -5.56 9.43 8.65
C TYR A 183 -4.62 8.35 8.11
N LYS A 184 -3.41 8.74 7.67
CA LYS A 184 -2.41 7.79 7.19
C LYS A 184 -1.98 6.81 8.27
N TRP A 185 -1.83 7.27 9.51
CA TRP A 185 -1.56 6.38 10.64
C TRP A 185 -2.66 5.33 10.82
N GLU A 186 -3.94 5.71 10.82
CA GLU A 186 -5.06 4.75 10.92
C GLU A 186 -5.06 3.73 9.77
N GLU A 187 -4.80 4.18 8.54
CA GLU A 187 -4.77 3.31 7.37
C GLU A 187 -3.62 2.30 7.46
N LYS A 188 -2.40 2.76 7.78
CA LYS A 188 -1.20 1.92 7.81
C LYS A 188 -1.10 1.05 9.06
N SER A 189 -1.55 1.55 10.21
CA SER A 189 -1.51 0.83 11.49
C SER A 189 -2.42 -0.39 11.52
N LYS A 190 -3.54 -0.39 10.78
CA LYS A 190 -4.39 -1.59 10.62
C LYS A 190 -3.61 -2.78 10.06
N LYS A 191 -2.73 -2.53 9.08
CA LYS A 191 -1.85 -3.57 8.51
C LYS A 191 -0.74 -3.97 9.47
N ALA A 192 -0.24 -3.07 10.32
CA ALA A 192 0.72 -3.43 11.37
C ALA A 192 0.05 -4.23 12.51
N ASN A 193 -1.23 -3.98 12.78
CA ASN A 193 -1.97 -4.69 13.82
C ASN A 193 -2.11 -6.20 13.52
N SER A 194 -2.05 -6.61 12.25
CA SER A 194 -2.08 -8.04 11.87
C SER A 194 -0.85 -8.83 12.33
N ILE A 195 0.22 -8.15 12.77
CA ILE A 195 1.35 -8.79 13.46
C ILE A 195 0.84 -9.45 14.74
N TYR A 196 -0.03 -8.76 15.48
CA TYR A 196 -0.60 -9.16 16.77
C TYR A 196 -1.90 -9.94 16.63
N CYS A 197 -2.73 -9.56 15.66
CA CYS A 197 -4.09 -10.06 15.50
C CYS A 197 -4.15 -11.12 14.39
N GLU A 198 -4.19 -12.41 14.78
CA GLU A 198 -4.33 -13.54 13.85
C GLU A 198 -5.59 -13.45 12.97
N GLU A 199 -6.70 -12.91 13.51
CA GLU A 199 -7.95 -12.68 12.77
C GLU A 199 -7.76 -11.68 11.60
N ASP A 200 -6.96 -10.63 11.82
CA ASP A 200 -6.66 -9.61 10.80
C ASP A 200 -5.66 -10.15 9.75
N ARG A 201 -4.87 -11.17 10.12
CA ARG A 201 -3.93 -11.89 9.22
C ARG A 201 -4.66 -12.83 8.25
N LYS A 202 -5.77 -13.45 8.68
CA LYS A 202 -6.63 -14.29 7.80
C LYS A 202 -7.37 -13.46 6.75
N ILE A 203 -7.72 -12.22 7.03
CA ILE A 203 -8.37 -11.31 6.06
C ILE A 203 -7.39 -10.90 4.95
N THR A 204 -6.09 -10.83 5.23
CA THR A 204 -5.05 -10.41 4.27
C THR A 204 -4.53 -11.53 3.36
N LEU A 205 -4.74 -12.80 3.73
CA LEU A 205 -4.34 -13.97 2.93
C LEU A 205 -5.45 -14.54 2.04
N GLY A 206 -6.59 -13.87 1.98
CA GLY A 206 -7.77 -14.38 1.29
C GLY A 206 -8.60 -15.23 2.24
N SER A 207 -9.78 -14.70 2.57
CA SER A 207 -10.92 -15.50 2.96
C SER A 207 -11.30 -16.41 1.79
N HIS A 208 -10.70 -17.60 1.73
CA HIS A 208 -11.29 -18.76 1.09
C HIS A 208 -10.76 -20.02 1.77
N GLU A 209 -11.70 -20.94 1.99
CA GLU A 209 -11.63 -22.24 2.69
C GLU A 209 -11.90 -22.11 4.21
N SER A 210 -12.97 -22.68 4.77
CA SER A 210 -13.88 -23.75 4.31
C SER A 210 -15.08 -23.86 5.26
N ASP A 211 -16.24 -24.22 4.68
CA ASP A 211 -17.53 -24.68 5.24
C ASP A 211 -18.38 -23.76 6.12
#